data_AF-A0AAU3YIC5-F1
#
_entry.id   AF-A0AAU3YIC5-F1
#
_cell.length_a   1.000
_cell.length_b   1.000
_cell.length_c   1.000
_cell.angle_alpha   90.00
_cell.angle_beta   90.00
_cell.angle_gamma   90.00
#
_symmetry.space_group_name_H-M   'P 1'
#
loop_
_entity.id
_entity.type
_entity.pdbx_description
1 polymer ?
#
loop_
_entity_poly.entity_id
_entity_poly.type
_entity_poly.pdbx_seq_one_letter_code
_entity_poly.pdbx_strand_id
1 'polypeptide(L)'
;MSFQPPQGYGQSYPPQQPPRPPSPPPAPPGPPITAQSDAPRTGNPVLKWVTVAFGGIAVIALGLMVFGIVQAVSDDPLPVAGKGGQATEISQDDMSDLLKNHSEALTGGDKSAYLAPFDGGSSALKTKQASLFANLRKVPFAVSEYQYLKIDGRAVDHYGAGASATVEVAFVHQVKGADASPVAELYRWTVEKKTEDSDLKVTEVGPSTPEIPGYGEMTNYPAPWDAYDSMAVTVKPHTVIMSDSAQAADARRYAPYIEKAATDNLAVWEAEGPKSGHTMPGFVVTLEKNRKVYKHMYRAGTGEEDDESIAEAGVSIQMPAVTAGGTKARVNVQNGGARIVMDTAQSRFKRPDYAASVLEISHHELAHTLVEPLTGPDGQAQLWVIEGFAEYMAMRNAPSSAANELRGLKRYYAGSYVDPFDGKLPTSENFHSTIDEENSAHYTLGWLGIRFIAEKYGEDKALAFVAEQYKNPKGMDAQLTKATGMGTDEFQDAWADYVRKQIS
;
A
#
# COMPACT_ATOMS: atom_id res chain seq x y z
N MET A 1 -72.71 34.93 6.11
CA MET A 1 -72.07 36.25 5.91
C MET A 1 -70.57 36.02 6.09
N SER A 2 -69.85 35.42 5.15
CA SER A 2 -69.63 35.78 3.73
C SER A 2 -68.94 37.15 3.61
N PHE A 3 -67.62 37.17 3.43
CA PHE A 3 -66.90 38.20 2.66
C PHE A 3 -65.49 37.69 2.27
N GLN A 4 -65.32 37.40 0.98
CA GLN A 4 -64.05 37.43 0.22
C GLN A 4 -63.81 38.88 -0.23
N PRO A 5 -62.55 39.38 -0.42
CA PRO A 5 -61.85 39.28 -1.73
C PRO A 5 -60.29 39.44 -1.64
N PRO A 6 -59.52 39.65 -2.73
CA PRO A 6 -59.63 39.18 -4.13
C PRO A 6 -58.41 38.35 -4.61
N GLN A 7 -58.61 37.57 -5.68
CA GLN A 7 -57.54 37.00 -6.50
C GLN A 7 -56.88 38.09 -7.36
N GLY A 8 -55.56 38.16 -7.32
CA GLY A 8 -54.73 38.94 -8.24
C GLY A 8 -53.79 38.01 -9.00
N TYR A 9 -53.94 37.97 -10.33
CA TYR A 9 -53.03 37.31 -11.26
C TYR A 9 -51.67 38.01 -11.27
N GLY A 10 -50.60 37.27 -10.98
CA GLY A 10 -49.21 37.71 -11.12
C GLY A 10 -48.38 36.64 -11.82
N GLN A 11 -48.34 36.70 -13.15
CA GLN A 11 -47.36 35.99 -13.98
C GLN A 11 -45.97 36.57 -13.68
N SER A 12 -45.12 35.84 -12.95
CA SER A 12 -43.70 36.15 -12.81
C SER A 12 -42.91 35.36 -13.85
N TYR A 13 -42.41 36.04 -14.88
CA TYR A 13 -41.41 35.50 -15.80
C TYR A 13 -40.09 35.23 -15.06
N PRO A 14 -39.42 34.08 -15.28
CA PRO A 14 -38.07 33.87 -14.78
C PRO A 14 -37.07 34.78 -15.50
N PRO A 15 -35.96 35.19 -14.85
CA PRO A 15 -34.94 36.02 -15.47
C PRO A 15 -34.27 35.29 -16.65
N GLN A 16 -34.20 35.97 -17.80
CA GLN A 16 -33.48 35.48 -18.98
C GLN A 16 -31.96 35.46 -18.70
N GLN A 17 -31.33 34.30 -18.87
CA GLN A 17 -29.87 34.21 -18.92
C GLN A 17 -29.34 34.82 -20.23
N PRO A 18 -28.20 35.53 -20.21
CA PRO A 18 -27.55 35.98 -21.43
C PRO A 18 -27.08 34.79 -22.28
N PRO A 19 -27.09 34.89 -23.62
CA PRO A 19 -26.71 33.79 -24.50
C PRO A 19 -25.23 33.39 -24.32
N ARG A 20 -24.96 32.07 -24.32
CA ARG A 20 -23.61 31.51 -24.27
C ARG A 20 -22.83 31.83 -25.55
N PRO A 21 -21.52 32.10 -25.47
CA PRO A 21 -20.66 32.16 -26.66
C PRO A 21 -20.57 30.77 -27.34
N PRO A 22 -20.39 30.71 -28.67
CA PRO A 22 -20.33 29.45 -29.41
C PRO A 22 -19.09 28.63 -29.05
N SER A 23 -19.26 27.31 -28.96
CA SER A 23 -18.19 26.35 -28.71
C SER A 23 -17.16 26.32 -29.86
N PRO A 24 -15.86 26.14 -29.57
CA PRO A 24 -14.85 25.92 -30.60
C PRO A 24 -15.06 24.58 -31.31
N PRO A 25 -14.62 24.44 -32.58
CA PRO A 25 -14.79 23.23 -33.36
C PRO A 25 -13.95 22.05 -32.80
N PRO A 26 -14.40 20.80 -33.00
CA PRO A 26 -13.70 19.62 -32.51
C PRO A 26 -12.35 19.42 -33.20
N ALA A 27 -11.37 18.93 -32.44
CA ALA A 27 -10.05 18.56 -32.95
C ALA A 27 -10.16 17.35 -33.89
N PRO A 28 -9.30 17.25 -34.93
CA PRO A 28 -9.32 16.13 -35.86
C PRO A 28 -8.89 14.81 -35.18
N PRO A 29 -9.41 13.67 -35.65
CA PRO A 29 -9.13 12.37 -35.05
C PRO A 29 -7.66 11.99 -35.22
N GLY A 30 -7.04 11.55 -34.12
CA GLY A 30 -5.71 10.94 -34.13
C GLY A 30 -5.69 9.61 -34.89
N PRO A 31 -4.52 9.19 -35.42
CA PRO A 31 -4.42 7.96 -36.20
C PRO A 31 -4.62 6.71 -35.34
N PRO A 32 -5.11 5.61 -35.92
CA PRO A 32 -5.43 4.38 -35.19
C PRO A 32 -4.14 3.65 -34.78
N ILE A 33 -4.05 3.25 -33.50
CA ILE A 33 -2.98 2.36 -33.02
C ILE A 33 -3.53 0.93 -33.04
N THR A 34 -3.03 0.14 -34.00
CA THR A 34 -3.22 -1.30 -34.12
C THR A 34 -2.35 -2.06 -33.13
N ALA A 35 -2.88 -3.16 -32.61
CA ALA A 35 -2.22 -4.08 -31.70
C ALA A 35 -1.16 -4.98 -32.38
N GLN A 36 -0.20 -5.39 -31.53
CA GLN A 36 0.52 -6.67 -31.46
C GLN A 36 1.94 -6.87 -32.04
N SER A 37 2.77 -7.37 -31.10
CA SER A 37 3.78 -8.45 -31.17
C SER A 37 5.23 -8.18 -31.64
N ASP A 38 6.12 -8.46 -30.67
CA ASP A 38 7.39 -9.19 -30.69
C ASP A 38 8.66 -8.64 -31.38
N ALA A 39 9.71 -8.60 -30.56
CA ALA A 39 11.13 -8.30 -30.79
C ALA A 39 11.81 -9.29 -31.80
N PRO A 40 13.11 -9.16 -32.24
CA PRO A 40 14.21 -8.42 -31.61
C PRO A 40 15.26 -7.70 -32.50
N ARG A 41 16.00 -6.79 -31.84
CA ARG A 41 17.41 -6.34 -32.04
C ARG A 41 17.96 -6.14 -33.47
N THR A 42 18.42 -4.92 -33.76
CA THR A 42 19.83 -4.57 -34.12
C THR A 42 19.95 -3.09 -34.49
N GLY A 43 21.02 -2.40 -34.03
CA GLY A 43 21.42 -1.09 -34.58
C GLY A 43 21.93 -0.07 -33.57
N ASN A 44 23.20 -0.19 -33.18
CA ASN A 44 24.00 0.80 -32.44
C ASN A 44 24.64 1.81 -33.46
N PRO A 45 25.46 2.81 -33.09
CA PRO A 45 25.25 3.97 -32.19
C PRO A 45 25.68 5.32 -32.86
N VAL A 46 25.74 6.39 -32.05
CA VAL A 46 26.65 7.58 -32.12
C VAL A 46 26.06 8.84 -32.78
N LEU A 47 26.17 10.09 -32.30
CA LEU A 47 26.54 10.74 -31.02
C LEU A 47 26.60 12.28 -31.27
N LYS A 48 26.17 13.08 -30.28
CA LYS A 48 26.61 14.47 -29.95
C LYS A 48 26.18 15.60 -30.91
N TRP A 49 26.03 16.87 -30.48
CA TRP A 49 26.98 17.75 -29.76
C TRP A 49 26.23 18.89 -29.03
N VAL A 50 26.52 19.24 -27.77
CA VAL A 50 27.48 20.25 -27.28
C VAL A 50 27.73 21.43 -28.23
N THR A 51 27.41 22.65 -27.79
CA THR A 51 27.95 23.87 -28.41
C THR A 51 29.18 24.34 -27.64
N VAL A 52 30.29 24.39 -28.36
CA VAL A 52 31.58 25.01 -28.02
C VAL A 52 31.53 26.48 -28.43
N ALA A 53 32.18 27.36 -27.67
CA ALA A 53 32.74 28.59 -28.22
C ALA A 53 34.27 28.57 -28.04
N PHE A 54 34.94 28.69 -29.19
CA PHE A 54 36.38 28.63 -29.41
C PHE A 54 37.10 29.91 -28.98
N GLY A 55 38.36 29.73 -28.57
CA GLY A 55 39.42 30.72 -28.72
C GLY A 55 40.73 29.96 -28.91
N GLY A 56 41.06 29.62 -30.16
CA GLY A 56 42.28 28.88 -30.50
C GLY A 56 43.47 29.78 -30.85
N ILE A 57 44.65 29.14 -30.78
CA ILE A 57 45.95 29.40 -31.43
C ILE A 57 47.10 29.75 -30.46
N ALA A 58 47.92 28.73 -30.16
CA ALA A 58 49.39 28.70 -30.05
C ALA A 58 49.78 27.36 -29.38
N VAL A 59 50.06 26.26 -30.09
CA VAL A 59 51.30 25.93 -30.83
C VAL A 59 52.57 26.07 -29.97
N ILE A 60 53.13 24.90 -29.62
CA ILE A 60 54.53 24.61 -29.24
C ILE A 60 55.00 25.22 -27.91
N ALA A 61 54.75 24.51 -26.80
CA ALA A 61 55.67 24.34 -25.66
C ALA A 61 54.95 23.70 -24.47
N LEU A 62 54.72 22.37 -24.47
CA LEU A 62 54.57 21.61 -23.21
C LEU A 62 54.66 20.08 -23.40
N GLY A 63 55.19 19.62 -24.54
CA GLY A 63 55.43 18.18 -24.81
C GLY A 63 56.82 17.70 -24.41
N LEU A 64 57.64 18.53 -23.77
CA LEU A 64 59.03 18.23 -23.39
C LEU A 64 59.31 18.37 -21.89
N MET A 65 58.27 18.47 -21.04
CA MET A 65 58.43 18.66 -19.59
C MET A 65 57.64 17.67 -18.72
N VAL A 66 57.25 16.51 -19.27
CA VAL A 66 56.77 15.35 -18.47
C VAL A 66 57.52 14.06 -18.81
N PHE A 67 58.32 14.03 -19.90
CA PHE A 67 59.26 12.94 -20.19
C PHE A 67 60.68 13.21 -19.61
N GLY A 68 60.84 14.31 -18.87
CA GLY A 68 62.11 14.82 -18.33
C GLY A 68 62.19 14.87 -16.80
N ILE A 69 61.35 14.11 -16.10
CA ILE A 69 61.53 13.77 -14.66
C ILE A 69 61.45 12.24 -14.54
N VAL A 70 62.32 11.55 -15.27
CA VAL A 70 62.60 10.10 -15.10
C VAL A 70 64.11 9.85 -14.91
N GLN A 71 64.95 10.90 -14.84
CA GLN A 71 66.39 10.75 -14.58
C GLN A 71 66.92 11.94 -13.77
N ALA A 72 66.77 11.90 -12.43
CA ALA A 72 67.78 12.28 -11.44
C ALA A 72 67.17 12.48 -10.03
N VAL A 73 67.34 11.44 -9.20
CA VAL A 73 67.50 11.44 -7.73
C VAL A 73 66.31 11.92 -6.87
N SER A 74 65.56 10.93 -6.36
CA SER A 74 65.59 10.58 -4.94
C SER A 74 65.41 9.07 -4.82
N ASP A 75 66.29 8.41 -4.07
CA ASP A 75 66.14 7.03 -3.56
C ASP A 75 65.00 6.97 -2.52
N ASP A 76 63.81 7.42 -2.89
CA ASP A 76 62.60 7.14 -2.12
C ASP A 76 61.91 5.96 -2.80
N PRO A 77 61.71 4.82 -2.11
CA PRO A 77 60.97 3.73 -2.68
C PRO A 77 59.60 4.25 -3.13
N LEU A 78 59.21 3.94 -4.38
CA LEU A 78 57.80 3.86 -4.76
C LEU A 78 57.04 3.25 -3.58
N PRO A 79 55.87 3.77 -3.17
CA PRO A 79 55.13 3.17 -2.06
C PRO A 79 54.96 1.70 -2.38
N VAL A 80 55.74 0.88 -1.68
CA VAL A 80 55.67 -0.55 -1.75
C VAL A 80 54.24 -0.84 -1.34
N ALA A 81 53.46 -1.45 -2.24
CA ALA A 81 52.18 -2.03 -1.87
C ALA A 81 52.43 -2.79 -0.57
N GLY A 82 51.86 -2.27 0.52
CA GLY A 82 52.18 -2.73 1.87
C GLY A 82 52.08 -4.25 1.88
N LYS A 83 53.16 -4.91 2.27
CA LYS A 83 53.14 -6.35 2.49
C LYS A 83 52.00 -6.66 3.46
N GLY A 84 50.97 -7.35 2.97
CA GLY A 84 50.11 -8.20 3.78
C GLY A 84 49.08 -7.52 4.68
N GLY A 85 48.41 -6.47 4.21
CA GLY A 85 47.07 -6.18 4.73
C GLY A 85 46.15 -7.31 4.25
N GLN A 86 45.63 -8.13 5.17
CA GLN A 86 44.58 -9.09 4.82
C GLN A 86 43.44 -8.29 4.18
N ALA A 87 42.99 -8.71 2.99
CA ALA A 87 41.81 -8.12 2.38
C ALA A 87 40.66 -8.23 3.39
N THR A 88 39.95 -7.13 3.62
CA THR A 88 38.77 -7.15 4.49
C THR A 88 37.56 -7.33 3.60
N GLU A 89 36.79 -8.37 3.84
CA GLU A 89 35.57 -8.70 3.09
C GLU A 89 34.35 -8.73 4.01
N ILE A 90 33.24 -8.20 3.51
CA ILE A 90 31.91 -8.36 4.11
C ILE A 90 31.23 -9.49 3.34
N SER A 91 31.23 -10.68 3.93
CA SER A 91 30.67 -11.87 3.29
C SER A 91 29.16 -11.99 3.51
N GLN A 92 28.50 -12.84 2.71
CA GLN A 92 27.11 -13.21 2.95
C GLN A 92 26.93 -13.94 4.28
N ASP A 93 27.90 -14.75 4.70
CA ASP A 93 27.88 -15.47 5.97
C ASP A 93 27.96 -14.49 7.13
N ASP A 94 28.83 -13.48 7.03
CA ASP A 94 28.94 -12.43 8.04
C ASP A 94 27.61 -11.69 8.25
N MET A 95 26.93 -11.33 7.14
CA MET A 95 25.62 -10.68 7.20
C MET A 95 24.53 -11.61 7.74
N SER A 96 24.56 -12.88 7.35
CA SER A 96 23.60 -13.87 7.82
C SER A 96 23.73 -14.09 9.33
N ASP A 97 24.96 -14.18 9.84
CA ASP A 97 25.24 -14.33 11.27
C ASP A 97 24.85 -13.08 12.06
N LEU A 98 25.16 -11.88 11.56
CA LEU A 98 24.75 -10.62 12.17
C LEU A 98 23.22 -10.56 12.31
N LEU A 99 22.49 -10.82 11.23
CA LEU A 99 21.02 -10.71 11.22
C LEU A 99 20.36 -11.84 12.00
N LYS A 100 20.94 -13.04 12.04
CA LYS A 100 20.52 -14.13 12.92
C LYS A 100 20.62 -13.72 14.39
N ASN A 101 21.78 -13.22 14.82
CA ASN A 101 21.98 -12.76 16.20
C ASN A 101 21.07 -11.57 16.54
N HIS A 102 20.86 -10.66 15.60
CA HIS A 102 19.94 -9.53 15.74
C HIS A 102 18.48 -9.99 15.94
N SER A 103 18.07 -11.02 15.20
CA SER A 103 16.75 -11.66 15.31
C SER A 103 16.57 -12.39 16.64
N GLU A 104 17.60 -13.12 17.09
CA GLU A 104 17.60 -13.80 18.39
C GLU A 104 17.53 -12.79 19.54
N ALA A 105 18.24 -11.67 19.45
CA ALA A 105 18.18 -10.58 20.41
C ALA A 105 16.78 -9.93 20.47
N LEU A 106 16.15 -9.67 19.31
CA LEU A 106 14.77 -9.18 19.24
C LEU A 106 13.80 -10.17 19.90
N THR A 107 13.89 -11.45 19.54
CA THR A 107 12.98 -12.49 20.03
C THR A 107 13.15 -12.73 21.53
N GLY A 108 14.41 -12.77 21.99
CA GLY A 108 14.79 -12.95 23.40
C GLY A 108 14.59 -11.71 24.29
N GLY A 109 14.37 -10.54 23.69
CA GLY A 109 14.24 -9.28 24.44
C GLY A 109 15.58 -8.74 24.95
N ASP A 110 16.70 -9.14 24.36
CA ASP A 110 18.02 -8.62 24.69
C ASP A 110 18.29 -7.30 23.96
N LYS A 111 17.92 -6.20 24.62
CA LYS A 111 18.13 -4.85 24.09
C LYS A 111 19.60 -4.53 23.86
N SER A 112 20.50 -5.07 24.70
CA SER A 112 21.93 -4.75 24.58
C SER A 112 22.52 -5.43 23.35
N ALA A 113 22.22 -6.72 23.15
CA ALA A 113 22.65 -7.46 21.97
C ALA A 113 22.03 -6.89 20.68
N TYR A 114 20.75 -6.50 20.70
CA TYR A 114 20.09 -5.88 19.56
C TYR A 114 20.75 -4.55 19.13
N LEU A 115 21.27 -3.78 20.09
CA LEU A 115 21.88 -2.48 19.79
C LEU A 115 23.38 -2.55 19.48
N ALA A 116 24.05 -3.67 19.78
CA ALA A 116 25.50 -3.85 19.61
C ALA A 116 26.01 -3.63 18.16
N PRO A 117 25.27 -4.02 17.09
CA PRO A 117 25.69 -3.71 15.72
C PRO A 117 25.77 -2.20 15.44
N PHE A 118 24.99 -1.38 16.15
CA PHE A 118 24.87 0.07 15.88
C PHE A 118 25.84 0.93 16.69
N ASP A 119 26.75 0.33 17.46
CA ASP A 119 27.72 1.06 18.29
C ASP A 119 28.71 1.90 17.47
N GLY A 120 28.90 1.58 16.18
CA GLY A 120 29.71 2.35 15.25
C GLY A 120 28.98 3.53 14.59
N GLY A 121 27.66 3.61 14.72
CA GLY A 121 26.83 4.64 14.09
C GLY A 121 26.65 5.90 14.94
N SER A 122 25.80 6.81 14.46
CA SER A 122 25.47 8.03 15.20
C SER A 122 24.62 7.74 16.44
N SER A 123 24.66 8.64 17.44
CA SER A 123 23.78 8.56 18.61
C SER A 123 22.29 8.61 18.24
N ALA A 124 21.96 9.32 17.16
CA ALA A 124 20.61 9.37 16.61
C ALA A 124 20.18 8.00 16.04
N LEU A 125 21.04 7.32 15.28
CA LEU A 125 20.77 5.96 14.78
C LEU A 125 20.53 4.99 15.94
N LYS A 126 21.42 4.97 16.94
CA LYS A 126 21.26 4.08 18.10
C LYS A 126 19.98 4.36 18.88
N THR A 127 19.58 5.63 18.97
CA THR A 127 18.30 6.03 19.59
C THR A 127 17.11 5.52 18.78
N LYS A 128 17.11 5.70 17.45
CA LYS A 128 16.06 5.20 16.55
C LYS A 128 15.93 3.68 16.64
N GLN A 129 17.05 2.95 16.63
CA GLN A 129 17.06 1.49 16.78
C GLN A 129 16.57 1.03 18.16
N ALA A 130 16.84 1.80 19.23
CA ALA A 130 16.33 1.52 20.56
C ALA A 130 14.80 1.70 20.65
N SER A 131 14.25 2.70 19.95
CA SER A 131 12.81 2.91 19.81
C SER A 131 12.16 1.80 18.97
N LEU A 132 12.76 1.45 17.82
CA LEU A 132 12.31 0.34 16.97
C LEU A 132 12.22 -0.97 17.77
N PHE A 133 13.28 -1.33 18.49
CA PHE A 133 13.28 -2.49 19.38
C PHE A 133 12.11 -2.44 20.38
N ALA A 134 11.95 -1.31 21.08
CA ALA A 134 10.89 -1.16 22.07
C ALA A 134 9.49 -1.26 21.45
N ASN A 135 9.31 -0.82 20.21
CA ASN A 135 8.06 -0.89 19.48
C ASN A 135 7.76 -2.31 18.98
N LEU A 136 8.72 -2.97 18.32
CA LEU A 136 8.58 -4.34 17.84
C LEU A 136 8.24 -5.31 18.98
N ARG A 137 8.84 -5.11 20.17
CA ARG A 137 8.54 -5.92 21.37
C ARG A 137 7.10 -5.79 21.89
N LYS A 138 6.32 -4.80 21.43
CA LYS A 138 4.91 -4.64 21.80
C LYS A 138 3.96 -5.44 20.89
N VAL A 139 4.43 -5.85 19.71
CA VAL A 139 3.60 -6.55 18.71
C VAL A 139 3.64 -8.06 18.98
N PRO A 140 2.48 -8.75 18.98
CA PRO A 140 2.43 -10.19 19.18
C PRO A 140 2.85 -10.93 17.90
N PHE A 141 4.14 -11.10 17.67
CA PHE A 141 4.65 -11.85 16.52
C PHE A 141 4.59 -13.36 16.74
N ALA A 142 4.23 -14.10 15.70
CA ALA A 142 4.47 -15.54 15.55
C ALA A 142 5.80 -15.81 14.82
N VAL A 143 6.20 -14.90 13.93
CA VAL A 143 7.50 -14.84 13.25
C VAL A 143 8.00 -13.41 13.36
N SER A 144 9.29 -13.23 13.68
CA SER A 144 9.97 -11.93 13.70
C SER A 144 11.48 -12.16 13.52
N GLU A 145 11.97 -12.02 12.29
CA GLU A 145 13.37 -12.26 11.95
C GLU A 145 13.84 -11.30 10.87
N TYR A 146 15.11 -10.94 10.92
CA TYR A 146 15.79 -10.20 9.88
C TYR A 146 16.53 -11.18 8.97
N GLN A 147 16.39 -11.00 7.66
CA GLN A 147 17.02 -11.83 6.65
C GLN A 147 17.88 -10.99 5.72
N TYR A 148 19.05 -11.53 5.37
CA TYR A 148 19.89 -10.99 4.32
C TYR A 148 19.23 -11.26 2.96
N LEU A 149 19.13 -10.23 2.11
CA LEU A 149 18.63 -10.38 0.75
C LEU A 149 19.78 -10.28 -0.26
N LYS A 150 20.49 -9.16 -0.22
CA LYS A 150 21.50 -8.82 -1.22
C LYS A 150 22.45 -7.75 -0.70
N ILE A 151 23.71 -7.82 -1.13
CA ILE A 151 24.71 -6.77 -0.97
C ILE A 151 24.87 -5.98 -2.27
N ASP A 152 24.97 -4.66 -2.16
CA ASP A 152 25.29 -3.72 -3.22
C ASP A 152 26.51 -2.89 -2.81
N GLY A 153 27.44 -2.62 -3.74
CA GLY A 153 28.63 -1.80 -3.51
C GLY A 153 29.94 -2.57 -3.33
N ARG A 154 30.97 -1.91 -2.77
CA ARG A 154 32.34 -2.48 -2.61
C ARG A 154 32.45 -3.23 -1.27
N ALA A 155 32.00 -4.48 -1.26
CA ALA A 155 32.12 -5.37 -0.10
C ALA A 155 33.55 -5.83 0.24
N VAL A 156 34.56 -5.43 -0.56
CA VAL A 156 35.95 -5.84 -0.39
C VAL A 156 36.86 -4.63 -0.48
N ASP A 157 37.76 -4.48 0.50
CA ASP A 157 38.88 -3.57 0.43
C ASP A 157 40.22 -4.31 0.50
N HIS A 158 41.04 -4.11 -0.54
CA HIS A 158 42.37 -4.70 -0.67
C HIS A 158 43.49 -3.79 -0.14
N TYR A 159 43.16 -2.57 0.29
CA TYR A 159 44.13 -1.53 0.65
C TYR A 159 44.20 -1.24 2.16
N GLY A 160 43.38 -1.91 2.97
CA GLY A 160 43.48 -1.90 4.45
C GLY A 160 42.83 -0.70 5.13
N ALA A 161 41.93 0.02 4.46
CA ALA A 161 41.09 1.07 5.01
C ALA A 161 39.77 0.54 5.62
N GLY A 162 39.43 -0.73 5.38
CA GLY A 162 38.21 -1.38 5.83
C GLY A 162 37.16 -1.44 4.73
N ALA A 163 36.24 -2.40 4.83
CA ALA A 163 35.17 -2.60 3.86
C ALA A 163 33.90 -1.85 4.28
N SER A 164 33.16 -1.31 3.30
CA SER A 164 31.86 -0.69 3.50
C SER A 164 30.91 -1.06 2.37
N ALA A 165 29.70 -1.46 2.70
CA ALA A 165 28.70 -1.89 1.74
C ALA A 165 27.28 -1.48 2.13
N THR A 166 26.41 -1.38 1.15
CA THR A 166 24.96 -1.27 1.35
C THR A 166 24.34 -2.65 1.23
N VAL A 167 23.44 -3.00 2.15
CA VAL A 167 22.82 -4.32 2.22
C VAL A 167 21.32 -4.17 2.31
N GLU A 168 20.59 -4.92 1.47
CA GLU A 168 19.15 -5.06 1.56
C GLU A 168 18.79 -6.14 2.57
N VAL A 169 17.93 -5.77 3.51
CA VAL A 169 17.53 -6.56 4.67
C VAL A 169 16.01 -6.62 4.72
N ALA A 170 15.44 -7.82 4.78
CA ALA A 170 14.01 -7.99 5.07
C ALA A 170 13.79 -8.16 6.56
N PHE A 171 12.85 -7.43 7.14
CA PHE A 171 12.23 -7.83 8.41
C PHE A 171 11.01 -8.71 8.10
N VAL A 172 11.24 -10.02 8.10
CA VAL A 172 10.21 -11.03 7.89
C VAL A 172 9.44 -11.23 9.19
N HIS A 173 8.13 -11.03 9.13
CA HIS A 173 7.27 -11.09 10.29
C HIS A 173 5.90 -11.69 9.99
N GLN A 174 5.27 -12.22 11.03
CA GLN A 174 3.88 -12.68 10.99
C GLN A 174 3.21 -12.26 12.28
N VAL A 175 2.25 -11.35 12.22
CA VAL A 175 1.46 -10.96 13.39
C VAL A 175 0.53 -12.12 13.77
N LYS A 176 0.69 -12.63 14.99
CA LYS A 176 -0.01 -13.81 15.49
C LYS A 176 -1.51 -13.59 15.47
N GLY A 177 -2.22 -14.49 14.78
CA GLY A 177 -3.68 -14.46 14.69
C GLY A 177 -4.23 -13.39 13.75
N ALA A 178 -3.37 -12.67 13.02
CA ALA A 178 -3.79 -11.68 12.03
C ALA A 178 -3.28 -12.02 10.63
N ASP A 179 -1.99 -12.29 10.47
CA ASP A 179 -1.40 -12.64 9.18
C ASP A 179 -1.59 -14.13 8.86
N ALA A 180 -2.03 -14.45 7.64
CA ALA A 180 -2.19 -15.81 7.14
C ALA A 180 -0.84 -16.52 6.88
N SER A 181 0.16 -15.76 6.43
CA SER A 181 1.54 -16.22 6.19
C SER A 181 2.55 -15.12 6.51
N PRO A 182 3.85 -15.45 6.70
CA PRO A 182 4.89 -14.44 6.88
C PRO A 182 4.92 -13.44 5.72
N VAL A 183 5.14 -12.17 6.06
CA VAL A 183 5.31 -11.04 5.14
C VAL A 183 6.57 -10.27 5.49
N ALA A 184 6.95 -9.26 4.69
CA ALA A 184 8.18 -8.50 4.94
C ALA A 184 8.00 -6.98 4.80
N GLU A 185 8.85 -6.28 5.54
CA GLU A 185 9.24 -4.89 5.32
C GLU A 185 10.72 -4.85 4.93
N LEU A 186 11.09 -3.99 3.98
CA LEU A 186 12.41 -3.97 3.37
C LEU A 186 13.21 -2.73 3.80
N TYR A 187 14.42 -2.96 4.28
CA TYR A 187 15.36 -1.94 4.75
C TYR A 187 16.66 -2.00 3.95
N ARG A 188 17.28 -0.85 3.78
CA ARG A 188 18.68 -0.73 3.34
C ARG A 188 19.57 -0.34 4.52
N TRP A 189 20.60 -1.13 4.78
CA TRP A 189 21.58 -0.89 5.82
C TRP A 189 22.93 -0.54 5.20
N THR A 190 23.64 0.44 5.76
CA THR A 190 25.06 0.66 5.48
C THR A 190 25.87 -0.02 6.56
N VAL A 191 26.75 -0.94 6.16
CA VAL A 191 27.59 -1.74 7.05
C VAL A 191 29.06 -1.46 6.81
N GLU A 192 29.86 -1.55 7.87
CA GLU A 192 31.30 -1.33 7.87
C GLU A 192 32.02 -2.42 8.65
N LYS A 193 33.14 -2.90 8.10
CA LYS A 193 34.05 -3.86 8.73
C LYS A 193 35.46 -3.27 8.68
N LYS A 194 36.02 -2.91 9.84
CA LYS A 194 37.30 -2.18 9.92
C LYS A 194 38.52 -3.03 9.54
N THR A 195 38.50 -4.30 9.94
CA THR A 195 39.52 -5.32 9.66
C THR A 195 38.83 -6.67 9.51
N GLU A 196 39.50 -7.67 8.94
CA GLU A 196 38.91 -8.99 8.75
C GLU A 196 38.40 -9.64 10.06
N ASP A 197 39.10 -9.45 11.17
CA ASP A 197 38.68 -9.96 12.49
C ASP A 197 37.75 -9.01 13.28
N SER A 198 37.38 -7.84 12.73
CA SER A 198 36.50 -6.89 13.42
C SER A 198 35.04 -7.28 13.25
N ASP A 199 34.23 -7.04 14.29
CA ASP A 199 32.77 -7.09 14.17
C ASP A 199 32.27 -6.12 13.08
N LEU A 200 31.28 -6.56 12.31
CA LEU A 200 30.48 -5.69 11.47
C LEU A 200 29.69 -4.69 12.30
N LYS A 201 29.71 -3.42 11.87
CA LYS A 201 28.92 -2.34 12.44
C LYS A 201 27.99 -1.74 11.40
N VAL A 202 26.80 -1.35 11.85
CA VAL A 202 25.80 -0.69 11.02
C VAL A 202 25.86 0.81 11.29
N THR A 203 26.11 1.60 10.26
CA THR A 203 26.28 3.05 10.35
C THR A 203 25.10 3.84 9.83
N GLU A 204 24.20 3.21 9.05
CA GLU A 204 22.96 3.81 8.55
C GLU A 204 21.88 2.75 8.33
N VAL A 205 20.61 3.13 8.53
CA VAL A 205 19.43 2.33 8.21
C VAL A 205 18.36 3.22 7.59
N GLY A 206 17.84 2.83 6.43
CA GLY A 206 16.80 3.54 5.70
C GLY A 206 15.89 2.61 4.90
N PRO A 207 14.97 3.16 4.09
CA PRO A 207 14.15 2.35 3.19
C PRO A 207 15.02 1.59 2.17
N SER A 208 14.62 0.36 1.86
CA SER A 208 15.12 -0.35 0.67
C SER A 208 14.77 0.42 -0.61
N THR A 209 15.42 0.11 -1.73
CA THR A 209 14.87 0.46 -3.04
C THR A 209 13.77 -0.54 -3.44
N PRO A 210 12.73 -0.10 -4.19
CA PRO A 210 11.78 -1.00 -4.84
C PRO A 210 12.46 -2.06 -5.72
N GLU A 211 11.74 -3.14 -6.04
CA GLU A 211 12.14 -4.23 -6.96
C GLU A 211 13.20 -5.22 -6.43
N ILE A 212 12.96 -5.80 -5.26
CA ILE A 212 13.75 -6.96 -4.79
C ILE A 212 13.10 -8.27 -5.27
N PRO A 213 13.80 -9.12 -6.06
CA PRO A 213 13.24 -10.38 -6.53
C PRO A 213 12.69 -11.23 -5.40
N GLY A 214 11.41 -11.63 -5.50
CA GLY A 214 10.72 -12.45 -4.50
C GLY A 214 10.04 -11.68 -3.36
N TYR A 215 10.13 -10.34 -3.33
CA TYR A 215 9.55 -9.51 -2.26
C TYR A 215 8.52 -8.47 -2.76
N GLY A 216 8.22 -8.44 -4.06
CA GLY A 216 7.23 -7.54 -4.67
C GLY A 216 7.80 -6.18 -5.06
N GLU A 217 6.94 -5.29 -5.54
CA GLU A 217 7.30 -3.93 -5.99
C GLU A 217 7.33 -2.92 -4.84
N MET A 218 6.77 -3.25 -3.67
CA MET A 218 6.69 -2.35 -2.51
C MET A 218 7.70 -2.71 -1.43
N THR A 219 8.25 -1.69 -0.78
CA THR A 219 9.16 -1.84 0.37
C THR A 219 8.40 -2.08 1.69
N ASN A 220 7.13 -1.69 1.73
CA ASN A 220 6.27 -1.68 2.92
C ASN A 220 6.88 -0.92 4.11
N TYR A 221 7.62 0.16 3.82
CA TYR A 221 8.26 1.04 4.81
C TYR A 221 7.68 2.47 4.69
N PRO A 222 7.70 3.28 5.77
CA PRO A 222 7.87 2.86 7.15
C PRO A 222 6.58 2.25 7.69
N ALA A 223 6.71 1.20 8.47
CA ALA A 223 5.65 0.72 9.33
C ALA A 223 5.52 1.58 10.62
N PRO A 224 4.44 1.41 11.41
CA PRO A 224 4.23 2.13 12.68
C PRO A 224 5.38 2.02 13.67
N TRP A 225 6.07 0.88 13.71
CA TRP A 225 7.20 0.67 14.62
C TRP A 225 8.46 1.44 14.21
N ASP A 226 8.56 1.88 12.95
CA ASP A 226 9.59 2.77 12.42
C ASP A 226 9.20 4.24 12.51
N ALA A 227 7.92 4.54 12.22
CA ALA A 227 7.41 5.91 12.13
C ALA A 227 7.27 6.59 13.51
N TYR A 228 7.07 5.82 14.58
CA TYR A 228 6.82 6.36 15.92
C TYR A 228 8.04 6.23 16.84
N ASP A 229 8.39 7.32 17.52
CA ASP A 229 9.35 7.28 18.62
C ASP A 229 8.87 6.36 19.76
N SER A 230 7.56 6.35 20.01
CA SER A 230 6.92 5.41 20.92
C SER A 230 5.54 5.01 20.40
N MET A 231 5.36 3.72 20.12
CA MET A 231 4.10 3.14 19.66
C MET A 231 3.26 2.61 20.84
N ALA A 232 1.93 2.74 20.76
CA ALA A 232 0.99 2.02 21.61
C ALA A 232 0.35 0.87 20.82
N VAL A 233 0.19 -0.29 21.46
CA VAL A 233 -0.46 -1.47 20.88
C VAL A 233 -1.64 -1.89 21.74
N THR A 234 -2.80 -2.08 21.13
CA THR A 234 -3.98 -2.68 21.75
C THR A 234 -4.29 -4.00 21.04
N VAL A 235 -4.15 -5.11 21.75
CA VAL A 235 -4.47 -6.45 21.24
C VAL A 235 -5.87 -6.85 21.69
N LYS A 236 -6.65 -7.37 20.76
CA LYS A 236 -7.98 -7.97 20.93
C LYS A 236 -7.99 -9.36 20.31
N PRO A 237 -9.08 -10.15 20.42
CA PRO A 237 -9.12 -11.49 19.86
C PRO A 237 -8.79 -11.56 18.36
N HIS A 238 -9.30 -10.63 17.54
CA HIS A 238 -9.08 -10.65 16.09
C HIS A 238 -8.30 -9.44 15.55
N THR A 239 -7.95 -8.47 16.41
CA THR A 239 -7.32 -7.22 15.97
C THR A 239 -6.06 -6.86 16.77
N VAL A 240 -5.02 -6.43 16.06
CA VAL A 240 -3.83 -5.79 16.63
C VAL A 240 -3.82 -4.34 16.17
N ILE A 241 -4.12 -3.44 17.09
CA ILE A 241 -4.29 -2.01 16.80
C ILE A 241 -3.07 -1.23 17.27
N MET A 242 -2.43 -0.51 16.36
CA MET A 242 -1.23 0.29 16.58
C MET A 242 -1.56 1.78 16.44
N SER A 243 -0.82 2.63 17.16
CA SER A 243 -0.92 4.09 17.08
C SER A 243 0.32 4.72 17.71
N ASP A 244 0.55 6.00 17.46
CA ASP A 244 1.47 6.79 18.28
C ASP A 244 1.03 6.76 19.75
N SER A 245 1.96 6.68 20.70
CA SER A 245 1.62 6.64 22.14
C SER A 245 0.84 7.85 22.63
N ALA A 246 1.03 9.03 22.00
CA ALA A 246 0.23 10.22 22.27
C ALA A 246 -1.25 10.03 21.89
N GLN A 247 -1.57 9.08 21.01
CA GLN A 247 -2.90 8.76 20.51
C GLN A 247 -3.51 7.51 21.20
N ALA A 248 -2.80 6.91 22.15
CA ALA A 248 -3.19 5.62 22.73
C ALA A 248 -4.57 5.63 23.42
N ALA A 249 -5.01 6.78 23.95
CA ALA A 249 -6.34 6.92 24.54
C ALA A 249 -7.47 6.80 23.50
N ASP A 250 -7.29 7.46 22.35
CA ASP A 250 -8.23 7.37 21.22
C ASP A 250 -8.23 5.96 20.62
N ALA A 251 -7.05 5.35 20.46
CA ALA A 251 -6.94 3.97 19.98
C ALA A 251 -7.70 2.98 20.90
N ARG A 252 -7.54 3.09 22.22
CA ARG A 252 -8.30 2.26 23.18
C ARG A 252 -9.81 2.54 23.14
N ARG A 253 -10.21 3.79 22.88
CA ARG A 253 -11.62 4.19 22.75
C ARG A 253 -12.27 3.58 21.51
N TYR A 254 -11.54 3.48 20.39
CA TYR A 254 -12.05 2.93 19.13
C TYR A 254 -11.96 1.40 19.04
N ALA A 255 -11.01 0.78 19.76
CA ALA A 255 -10.75 -0.66 19.70
C ALA A 255 -11.97 -1.58 19.85
N PRO A 256 -12.97 -1.31 20.73
CA PRO A 256 -14.16 -2.17 20.81
C PRO A 256 -15.00 -2.20 19.53
N TYR A 257 -15.05 -1.10 18.77
CA TYR A 257 -15.82 -1.02 17.53
C TYR A 257 -15.07 -1.69 16.37
N ILE A 258 -13.75 -1.51 16.31
CA ILE A 258 -12.88 -2.18 15.32
C ILE A 258 -12.93 -3.70 15.52
N GLU A 259 -12.84 -4.18 16.78
CA GLU A 259 -12.96 -5.60 17.11
C GLU A 259 -14.34 -6.17 16.79
N LYS A 260 -15.40 -5.39 17.02
CA LYS A 260 -16.75 -5.80 16.63
C LYS A 260 -16.85 -5.96 15.11
N ALA A 261 -16.32 -5.03 14.33
CA ALA A 261 -16.30 -5.14 12.88
C ALA A 261 -15.53 -6.38 12.39
N ALA A 262 -14.38 -6.67 12.99
CA ALA A 262 -13.62 -7.88 12.72
C ALA A 262 -14.44 -9.14 12.98
N THR A 263 -15.10 -9.20 14.15
CA THR A 263 -15.95 -10.34 14.53
C THR A 263 -17.12 -10.52 13.56
N ASP A 264 -17.80 -9.43 13.20
CA ASP A 264 -18.94 -9.47 12.29
C ASP A 264 -18.50 -9.95 10.89
N ASN A 265 -17.40 -9.41 10.35
CA ASN A 265 -16.89 -9.78 9.02
C ASN A 265 -16.45 -11.26 8.97
N LEU A 266 -15.72 -11.72 9.98
CA LEU A 266 -15.29 -13.11 10.09
C LEU A 266 -16.49 -14.05 10.21
N ALA A 267 -17.48 -13.73 11.03
CA ALA A 267 -18.66 -14.58 11.25
C ALA A 267 -19.50 -14.74 9.97
N VAL A 268 -19.65 -13.65 9.20
CA VAL A 268 -20.33 -13.69 7.90
C VAL A 268 -19.61 -14.62 6.93
N TRP A 269 -18.29 -14.46 6.81
CA TRP A 269 -17.53 -15.28 5.88
C TRP A 269 -17.48 -16.75 6.31
N GLU A 270 -17.39 -17.00 7.61
CA GLU A 270 -17.49 -18.36 8.15
C GLU A 270 -18.85 -19.01 7.84
N ALA A 271 -19.94 -18.27 7.93
CA ALA A 271 -21.28 -18.77 7.63
C ALA A 271 -21.48 -18.99 6.12
N GLU A 272 -21.32 -17.93 5.33
CA GLU A 272 -21.79 -17.86 3.94
C GLU A 272 -20.65 -17.90 2.91
N GLY A 273 -19.43 -17.57 3.31
CA GLY A 273 -18.27 -17.56 2.41
C GLY A 273 -17.89 -18.97 1.92
N PRO A 274 -17.20 -19.06 0.77
CA PRO A 274 -16.67 -20.33 0.27
C PRO A 274 -15.79 -21.02 1.30
N LYS A 275 -15.97 -22.33 1.45
CA LYS A 275 -15.15 -23.15 2.37
C LYS A 275 -13.77 -23.51 1.79
N SER A 276 -13.56 -23.20 0.51
CA SER A 276 -12.28 -23.37 -0.18
C SER A 276 -11.50 -22.07 -0.22
N GLY A 277 -10.20 -22.13 0.03
CA GLY A 277 -9.34 -20.95 0.08
C GLY A 277 -9.02 -20.54 1.52
N HIS A 278 -8.15 -19.54 1.65
CA HIS A 278 -7.77 -18.99 2.93
C HIS A 278 -8.19 -17.52 2.96
N THR A 279 -8.72 -17.08 4.11
CA THR A 279 -8.94 -15.66 4.42
C THR A 279 -7.99 -15.24 5.52
N MET A 280 -7.91 -13.94 5.79
CA MET A 280 -7.15 -13.47 6.93
C MET A 280 -7.78 -13.98 8.24
N PRO A 281 -6.97 -14.53 9.18
CA PRO A 281 -7.47 -14.96 10.49
C PRO A 281 -7.80 -13.78 11.43
N GLY A 282 -7.29 -12.58 11.13
CA GLY A 282 -7.49 -11.36 11.89
C GLY A 282 -6.86 -10.17 11.19
N PHE A 283 -6.68 -9.05 11.90
CA PHE A 283 -6.40 -7.76 11.26
C PHE A 283 -5.34 -6.95 11.99
N VAL A 284 -4.45 -6.32 11.22
CA VAL A 284 -3.45 -5.37 11.72
C VAL A 284 -3.89 -3.97 11.30
N VAL A 285 -4.19 -3.14 12.30
CA VAL A 285 -4.79 -1.81 12.10
C VAL A 285 -3.90 -0.73 12.70
N THR A 286 -3.64 0.32 11.95
CA THR A 286 -2.94 1.52 12.41
C THR A 286 -3.93 2.68 12.46
N LEU A 287 -3.98 3.36 13.59
CA LEU A 287 -4.76 4.58 13.78
C LEU A 287 -3.81 5.77 13.80
N GLU A 288 -3.92 6.63 12.78
CA GLU A 288 -3.05 7.78 12.59
C GLU A 288 -3.88 9.07 12.49
N LYS A 289 -3.46 10.13 13.18
CA LYS A 289 -4.10 11.45 13.19
C LYS A 289 -3.29 12.49 12.44
N ASN A 290 -1.99 12.27 12.27
CA ASN A 290 -1.14 13.11 11.46
C ASN A 290 -1.23 12.66 10.01
N ARG A 291 -1.99 13.41 9.20
CA ARG A 291 -2.23 13.04 7.80
C ARG A 291 -0.96 12.94 6.95
N LYS A 292 0.13 13.62 7.31
CA LYS A 292 1.42 13.44 6.63
C LYS A 292 2.02 12.05 6.91
N VAL A 293 1.94 11.61 8.16
CA VAL A 293 2.39 10.26 8.56
C VAL A 293 1.47 9.20 7.97
N TYR A 294 0.15 9.44 7.95
CA TYR A 294 -0.84 8.56 7.33
C TYR A 294 -0.52 8.28 5.86
N LYS A 295 -0.27 9.34 5.08
CA LYS A 295 0.00 9.22 3.64
C LYS A 295 1.29 8.43 3.38
N HIS A 296 2.32 8.64 4.18
CA HIS A 296 3.62 8.00 3.98
C HIS A 296 3.69 6.55 4.49
N MET A 297 2.81 6.15 5.43
CA MET A 297 2.87 4.84 6.08
C MET A 297 2.82 3.70 5.06
N TYR A 298 3.83 2.81 5.09
CA TYR A 298 4.03 1.69 4.16
C TYR A 298 4.24 2.05 2.67
N ARG A 299 4.32 3.34 2.31
CA ARG A 299 4.34 3.82 0.92
C ARG A 299 5.70 4.30 0.41
N ALA A 300 6.77 4.19 1.19
CA ALA A 300 8.09 4.65 0.75
C ALA A 300 8.55 3.90 -0.50
N GLY A 301 9.06 4.65 -1.48
CA GLY A 301 9.48 4.15 -2.78
C GLY A 301 8.33 3.88 -3.75
N THR A 302 7.08 4.20 -3.41
CA THR A 302 5.93 4.11 -4.33
C THR A 302 5.67 5.46 -5.00
N GLY A 303 4.90 5.45 -6.10
CA GLY A 303 4.43 6.70 -6.72
C GLY A 303 3.50 7.54 -5.84
N GLU A 304 3.04 6.97 -4.72
CA GLU A 304 2.11 7.57 -3.76
C GLU A 304 2.80 8.23 -2.55
N GLU A 305 4.13 8.07 -2.40
CA GLU A 305 4.88 8.52 -1.20
C GLU A 305 4.63 9.99 -0.84
N ASP A 306 4.51 10.84 -1.86
CA ASP A 306 4.28 12.28 -1.76
C ASP A 306 2.94 12.71 -2.40
N ASP A 307 2.02 11.77 -2.63
CA ASP A 307 0.75 12.10 -3.28
C ASP A 307 -0.19 12.85 -2.34
N GLU A 308 -0.21 14.17 -2.52
CA GLU A 308 -1.08 15.04 -1.75
C GLU A 308 -2.57 14.87 -2.08
N SER A 309 -2.92 14.19 -3.18
CA SER A 309 -4.29 13.91 -3.61
C SER A 309 -4.97 12.76 -2.86
N ILE A 310 -4.21 11.95 -2.10
CA ILE A 310 -4.78 10.87 -1.27
C ILE A 310 -5.84 11.43 -0.32
N ALA A 311 -7.10 11.13 -0.65
CA ALA A 311 -8.30 11.65 0.00
C ALA A 311 -8.93 10.64 0.97
N GLU A 312 -8.63 9.36 0.81
CA GLU A 312 -9.23 8.25 1.54
C GLU A 312 -9.18 8.42 3.09
N ALA A 313 -10.15 7.79 3.76
CA ALA A 313 -10.27 7.81 5.22
C ALA A 313 -9.68 6.55 5.88
N GLY A 314 -9.46 5.51 5.08
CA GLY A 314 -8.77 4.29 5.43
C GLY A 314 -8.25 3.62 4.16
N VAL A 315 -7.29 2.72 4.33
CA VAL A 315 -6.72 1.92 3.25
C VAL A 315 -6.27 0.58 3.79
N SER A 316 -6.45 -0.48 2.99
CA SER A 316 -5.89 -1.80 3.20
C SER A 316 -4.72 -2.04 2.25
N ILE A 317 -3.50 -2.09 2.78
CA ILE A 317 -2.27 -2.24 2.00
C ILE A 317 -1.88 -3.72 1.96
N GLN A 318 -1.82 -4.29 0.75
CA GLN A 318 -1.53 -5.71 0.55
C GLN A 318 -0.07 -6.03 0.90
N MET A 319 0.15 -7.12 1.63
CA MET A 319 1.49 -7.58 1.99
C MET A 319 1.75 -8.95 1.36
N PRO A 320 2.62 -9.04 0.34
CA PRO A 320 2.98 -10.30 -0.29
C PRO A 320 3.53 -11.31 0.73
N ALA A 321 3.17 -12.57 0.56
CA ALA A 321 3.72 -13.64 1.36
C ALA A 321 5.19 -13.88 1.00
N VAL A 322 6.04 -14.06 2.01
CA VAL A 322 7.47 -14.36 1.85
C VAL A 322 7.83 -15.64 2.58
N THR A 323 9.03 -16.16 2.31
CA THR A 323 9.55 -17.33 3.02
C THR A 323 10.25 -16.91 4.31
N ALA A 324 9.91 -17.56 5.43
CA ALA A 324 10.68 -17.45 6.67
C ALA A 324 11.76 -18.55 6.70
N GLY A 325 12.98 -18.20 7.12
CA GLY A 325 14.21 -19.00 7.10
C GLY A 325 14.18 -20.20 8.04
N GLY A 326 13.37 -21.20 7.72
CA GLY A 326 13.22 -22.44 8.49
C GLY A 326 11.76 -22.86 8.71
N THR A 327 10.80 -22.02 8.37
CA THR A 327 9.37 -22.32 8.47
C THR A 327 8.78 -22.26 7.07
N LYS A 328 8.48 -23.42 6.47
CA LYS A 328 7.65 -23.45 5.26
C LYS A 328 6.36 -22.69 5.58
N ALA A 329 5.99 -21.72 4.73
CA ALA A 329 4.71 -21.05 4.84
C ALA A 329 3.62 -22.13 4.94
N ARG A 330 2.84 -22.12 6.04
CA ARG A 330 1.80 -23.14 6.27
C ARG A 330 0.66 -23.00 5.27
N VAL A 331 0.54 -21.81 4.68
CA VAL A 331 -0.49 -21.40 3.73
C VAL A 331 0.20 -20.81 2.51
N ASN A 332 0.00 -21.42 1.34
CA ASN A 332 0.56 -20.94 0.08
C ASN A 332 -0.43 -19.96 -0.58
N VAL A 333 -0.26 -18.68 -0.30
CA VAL A 333 -1.08 -17.56 -0.78
C VAL A 333 -0.18 -16.48 -1.35
N GLN A 334 -0.70 -15.68 -2.28
CA GLN A 334 0.03 -14.54 -2.84
C GLN A 334 0.20 -13.43 -1.80
N ASN A 335 -0.89 -13.06 -1.12
CA ASN A 335 -0.89 -12.07 -0.05
C ASN A 335 -0.99 -12.78 1.30
N GLY A 336 0.08 -12.68 2.10
CA GLY A 336 0.19 -13.33 3.41
C GLY A 336 -0.38 -12.49 4.55
N GLY A 337 -0.50 -11.18 4.34
CA GLY A 337 -1.02 -10.21 5.30
C GLY A 337 -1.58 -8.98 4.59
N ALA A 338 -2.15 -8.06 5.36
CA ALA A 338 -2.44 -6.70 4.93
C ALA A 338 -2.25 -5.72 6.10
N ARG A 339 -2.04 -4.44 5.80
CA ARG A 339 -1.90 -3.38 6.79
C ARG A 339 -2.99 -2.35 6.58
N ILE A 340 -3.91 -2.27 7.52
CA ILE A 340 -4.97 -1.27 7.51
C ILE A 340 -4.42 0.00 8.15
N VAL A 341 -4.57 1.15 7.50
CA VAL A 341 -4.30 2.46 8.10
C VAL A 341 -5.59 3.27 8.04
N MET A 342 -6.01 3.85 9.17
CA MET A 342 -7.21 4.71 9.22
C MET A 342 -6.86 6.13 9.70
N ASP A 343 -7.35 7.14 8.97
CA ASP A 343 -7.15 8.55 9.29
C ASP A 343 -8.13 9.03 10.37
N THR A 344 -7.64 9.02 11.61
CA THR A 344 -8.37 9.50 12.78
C THR A 344 -8.45 11.03 12.88
N ALA A 345 -7.83 11.79 11.97
CA ALA A 345 -8.05 13.22 11.84
C ALA A 345 -9.45 13.55 11.28
N GLN A 346 -10.08 12.62 10.57
CA GLN A 346 -11.35 12.82 9.91
C GLN A 346 -12.50 13.04 10.92
N SER A 347 -13.52 13.80 10.49
CA SER A 347 -14.68 14.14 11.33
C SER A 347 -15.42 12.91 11.87
N ARG A 348 -15.40 11.80 11.12
CA ARG A 348 -16.00 10.51 11.51
C ARG A 348 -15.47 9.95 12.84
N PHE A 349 -14.23 10.27 13.22
CA PHE A 349 -13.67 9.82 14.51
C PHE A 349 -14.00 10.79 15.67
N LYS A 350 -14.52 11.99 15.36
CA LYS A 350 -14.68 13.09 16.33
C LYS A 350 -16.15 13.44 16.61
N ARG A 351 -17.04 13.13 15.67
CA ARG A 351 -18.49 13.43 15.76
C ARG A 351 -19.16 12.71 16.94
N PRO A 352 -20.29 13.22 17.47
CA PRO A 352 -20.98 12.59 18.61
C PRO A 352 -21.38 11.12 18.37
N ASP A 353 -21.68 10.78 17.12
CA ASP A 353 -22.01 9.44 16.61
C ASP A 353 -20.77 8.62 16.17
N TYR A 354 -19.56 9.01 16.58
CA TYR A 354 -18.30 8.36 16.15
C TYR A 354 -18.34 6.84 16.29
N ALA A 355 -19.02 6.30 17.30
CA ALA A 355 -19.15 4.87 17.53
C ALA A 355 -19.71 4.13 16.30
N ALA A 356 -20.78 4.66 15.71
CA ALA A 356 -21.41 4.09 14.53
C ALA A 356 -20.50 4.21 13.30
N SER A 357 -19.82 5.34 13.15
CA SER A 357 -18.99 5.57 11.97
C SER A 357 -17.61 4.94 12.02
N VAL A 358 -17.04 4.74 13.21
CA VAL A 358 -15.85 3.92 13.40
C VAL A 358 -16.18 2.46 13.11
N LEU A 359 -17.36 1.99 13.54
CA LEU A 359 -17.82 0.65 13.23
C LEU A 359 -17.98 0.46 11.70
N GLU A 360 -18.67 1.38 11.04
CA GLU A 360 -18.90 1.37 9.58
C GLU A 360 -17.61 1.36 8.76
N ILE A 361 -16.68 2.31 8.99
CA ILE A 361 -15.40 2.32 8.27
C ILE A 361 -14.58 1.06 8.57
N SER A 362 -14.66 0.54 9.80
CA SER A 362 -13.95 -0.70 10.14
C SER A 362 -14.53 -1.88 9.36
N HIS A 363 -15.86 -2.03 9.26
CA HIS A 363 -16.44 -3.10 8.43
C HIS A 363 -15.97 -3.02 6.97
N HIS A 364 -15.85 -1.81 6.41
CA HIS A 364 -15.34 -1.57 5.07
C HIS A 364 -13.87 -1.99 4.93
N GLU A 365 -12.95 -1.38 5.68
CA GLU A 365 -11.50 -1.65 5.52
C GLU A 365 -11.12 -3.09 5.87
N LEU A 366 -11.77 -3.67 6.88
CA LEU A 366 -11.53 -5.07 7.24
C LEU A 366 -12.09 -6.03 6.19
N ALA A 367 -13.11 -5.64 5.41
CA ALA A 367 -13.62 -6.49 4.33
C ALA A 367 -12.59 -6.62 3.20
N HIS A 368 -11.93 -5.52 2.81
CA HIS A 368 -10.80 -5.56 1.86
C HIS A 368 -9.75 -6.56 2.33
N THR A 369 -9.23 -6.36 3.55
CA THR A 369 -8.18 -7.23 4.12
C THR A 369 -8.60 -8.69 4.22
N LEU A 370 -9.86 -8.99 4.57
CA LEU A 370 -10.33 -10.35 4.82
C LEU A 370 -10.07 -11.30 3.64
N VAL A 371 -10.31 -10.81 2.42
CA VAL A 371 -10.30 -11.61 1.19
C VAL A 371 -8.98 -11.54 0.42
N GLU A 372 -8.02 -10.73 0.88
CA GLU A 372 -6.71 -10.59 0.24
C GLU A 372 -5.97 -11.90 -0.07
N PRO A 373 -5.98 -12.94 0.78
CA PRO A 373 -5.27 -14.18 0.46
C PRO A 373 -5.91 -14.98 -0.69
N LEU A 374 -7.11 -14.60 -1.14
CA LEU A 374 -7.78 -15.19 -2.30
C LEU A 374 -7.26 -14.62 -3.63
N THR A 375 -6.52 -13.50 -3.59
CA THR A 375 -5.97 -12.83 -4.78
C THR A 375 -5.11 -13.80 -5.58
N GLY A 376 -5.50 -14.01 -6.84
CA GLY A 376 -4.80 -14.85 -7.79
C GLY A 376 -3.71 -14.10 -8.56
N PRO A 377 -2.90 -14.83 -9.35
CA PRO A 377 -1.76 -14.27 -10.07
C PRO A 377 -2.15 -13.36 -11.25
N ASP A 378 -3.42 -13.35 -11.64
CA ASP A 378 -3.93 -12.65 -12.83
C ASP A 378 -4.27 -11.17 -12.60
N GLY A 379 -4.03 -10.64 -11.39
CA GLY A 379 -4.24 -9.24 -11.02
C GLY A 379 -5.41 -9.04 -10.04
N GLN A 380 -5.75 -7.76 -9.82
CA GLN A 380 -6.83 -7.37 -8.90
C GLN A 380 -8.21 -7.65 -9.49
N ALA A 381 -9.18 -7.95 -8.62
CA ALA A 381 -10.60 -7.98 -8.96
C ALA A 381 -11.07 -6.65 -9.57
N GLN A 382 -12.20 -6.66 -10.29
CA GLN A 382 -12.79 -5.44 -10.81
C GLN A 382 -13.15 -4.48 -9.66
N LEU A 383 -12.86 -3.18 -9.78
CA LEU A 383 -13.01 -2.22 -8.66
C LEU A 383 -14.44 -2.17 -8.11
N TRP A 384 -15.47 -2.31 -8.94
CA TRP A 384 -16.85 -2.35 -8.45
C TRP A 384 -17.14 -3.55 -7.55
N VAL A 385 -16.40 -4.66 -7.72
CA VAL A 385 -16.50 -5.84 -6.87
C VAL A 385 -15.72 -5.62 -5.58
N ILE A 386 -14.52 -5.03 -5.65
CA ILE A 386 -13.68 -4.71 -4.48
C ILE A 386 -14.43 -3.74 -3.55
N GLU A 387 -14.77 -2.55 -4.05
CA GLU A 387 -15.46 -1.53 -3.25
C GLU A 387 -16.90 -1.94 -2.93
N GLY A 388 -17.59 -2.57 -3.88
CA GLY A 388 -18.95 -3.04 -3.65
C GLY A 388 -19.05 -4.10 -2.57
N PHE A 389 -18.05 -4.97 -2.44
CA PHE A 389 -17.98 -5.96 -1.36
C PHE A 389 -17.71 -5.29 0.00
N ALA A 390 -16.75 -4.37 0.05
CA ALA A 390 -16.46 -3.64 1.29
C ALA A 390 -17.66 -2.83 1.78
N GLU A 391 -18.34 -2.13 0.87
CA GLU A 391 -19.59 -1.43 1.18
C GLU A 391 -20.73 -2.38 1.55
N TYR A 392 -20.84 -3.55 0.92
CA TYR A 392 -21.82 -4.57 1.31
C TYR A 392 -21.63 -5.02 2.77
N MET A 393 -20.38 -5.26 3.17
CA MET A 393 -20.03 -5.67 4.53
C MET A 393 -20.25 -4.56 5.57
N ALA A 394 -20.06 -3.30 5.18
CA ALA A 394 -20.37 -2.15 6.03
C ALA A 394 -21.88 -1.90 6.15
N MET A 395 -22.57 -1.75 5.02
CA MET A 395 -23.95 -1.30 4.96
C MET A 395 -24.95 -2.31 5.53
N ARG A 396 -24.65 -3.62 5.47
CA ARG A 396 -25.46 -4.66 6.12
C ARG A 396 -25.57 -4.47 7.64
N ASN A 397 -24.58 -3.83 8.26
CA ASN A 397 -24.51 -3.55 9.70
C ASN A 397 -24.93 -2.12 10.05
N ALA A 398 -25.24 -1.28 9.04
CA ALA A 398 -25.51 0.14 9.18
C ALA A 398 -26.74 0.58 8.35
N PRO A 399 -27.97 0.14 8.71
CA PRO A 399 -29.17 0.41 7.90
C PRO A 399 -29.49 1.90 7.71
N SER A 400 -29.14 2.74 8.70
CA SER A 400 -29.29 4.20 8.59
C SER A 400 -28.33 4.79 7.55
N SER A 401 -27.09 4.31 7.50
CA SER A 401 -26.08 4.70 6.51
C SER A 401 -26.46 4.21 5.12
N ALA A 402 -26.88 2.95 5.00
CA ALA A 402 -27.41 2.38 3.77
C ALA A 402 -28.57 3.22 3.19
N ALA A 403 -29.48 3.69 4.05
CA ALA A 403 -30.55 4.58 3.63
C ALA A 403 -30.07 6.00 3.26
N ASN A 404 -28.99 6.50 3.86
CA ASN A 404 -28.36 7.77 3.49
C ASN A 404 -27.71 7.69 2.11
N GLU A 405 -26.94 6.63 1.82
CA GLU A 405 -26.29 6.41 0.52
C GLU A 405 -27.32 6.32 -0.60
N LEU A 406 -28.41 5.56 -0.41
CA LEU A 406 -29.51 5.50 -1.38
C LEU A 406 -30.16 6.86 -1.64
N ARG A 407 -30.33 7.69 -0.60
CA ARG A 407 -30.81 9.07 -0.78
C ARG A 407 -29.78 9.93 -1.51
N GLY A 408 -28.49 9.72 -1.27
CA GLY A 408 -27.38 10.37 -1.99
C GLY A 408 -27.44 10.06 -3.48
N LEU A 409 -27.46 8.77 -3.82
CA LEU A 409 -27.59 8.27 -5.19
C LEU A 409 -28.85 8.81 -5.89
N LYS A 410 -29.99 8.81 -5.19
CA LYS A 410 -31.22 9.41 -5.72
C LYS A 410 -31.05 10.89 -6.03
N ARG A 411 -30.43 11.68 -5.14
CA ARG A 411 -30.18 13.10 -5.38
C ARG A 411 -29.23 13.32 -6.56
N TYR A 412 -28.17 12.52 -6.64
CA TYR A 412 -27.19 12.58 -7.72
C TYR A 412 -27.85 12.43 -9.10
N TYR A 413 -28.73 11.44 -9.27
CA TYR A 413 -29.47 11.24 -10.52
C TYR A 413 -30.75 12.08 -10.68
N ALA A 414 -31.29 12.67 -9.60
CA ALA A 414 -32.46 13.54 -9.66
C ALA A 414 -32.11 15.02 -9.93
N GLY A 415 -30.87 15.44 -9.71
CA GLY A 415 -30.50 16.85 -9.70
C GLY A 415 -29.09 17.12 -10.20
N SER A 416 -28.97 17.53 -11.46
CA SER A 416 -28.01 18.54 -11.94
C SER A 416 -26.52 18.19 -12.09
N TYR A 417 -26.05 16.96 -11.82
CA TYR A 417 -24.60 16.65 -11.88
C TYR A 417 -24.14 15.80 -13.09
N VAL A 418 -25.02 15.04 -13.74
CA VAL A 418 -24.66 14.10 -14.83
C VAL A 418 -25.85 13.79 -15.75
N ASP A 419 -25.55 13.13 -16.87
CA ASP A 419 -26.51 12.39 -17.68
C ASP A 419 -27.39 11.44 -16.83
N PRO A 420 -28.61 11.11 -17.28
CA PRO A 420 -29.45 10.14 -16.59
C PRO A 420 -28.70 8.81 -16.36
N PHE A 421 -29.03 8.11 -15.26
CA PHE A 421 -28.46 6.79 -14.97
C PHE A 421 -28.49 5.88 -16.21
N ASP A 422 -27.31 5.56 -16.73
CA ASP A 422 -27.12 4.89 -18.01
C ASP A 422 -27.31 3.37 -17.93
N GLY A 423 -27.48 2.83 -16.72
CA GLY A 423 -27.67 1.41 -16.46
C GLY A 423 -26.41 0.58 -16.52
N LYS A 424 -25.21 1.19 -16.49
CA LYS A 424 -23.94 0.45 -16.56
C LYS A 424 -23.30 0.27 -15.19
N LEU A 425 -22.64 -0.87 -15.02
CA LEU A 425 -21.77 -1.09 -13.85
C LEU A 425 -20.61 -0.08 -13.89
N PRO A 426 -20.17 0.44 -12.72
CA PRO A 426 -19.01 1.32 -12.66
C PRO A 426 -17.75 0.64 -13.21
N THR A 427 -17.01 1.34 -14.05
CA THR A 427 -15.68 0.94 -14.52
C THR A 427 -14.61 1.38 -13.52
N SER A 428 -13.38 0.89 -13.64
CA SER A 428 -12.30 1.30 -12.75
C SER A 428 -12.00 2.81 -12.79
N GLU A 429 -12.17 3.46 -13.94
CA GLU A 429 -11.97 4.91 -14.08
C GLU A 429 -12.98 5.71 -13.24
N ASN A 430 -14.19 5.18 -13.05
CA ASN A 430 -15.25 5.84 -12.31
C ASN A 430 -14.92 6.04 -10.81
N PHE A 431 -14.11 5.16 -10.23
CA PHE A 431 -13.68 5.25 -8.82
C PHE A 431 -12.59 6.30 -8.56
N HIS A 432 -12.07 6.92 -9.63
CA HIS A 432 -11.06 7.97 -9.55
C HIS A 432 -11.64 9.38 -9.81
N SER A 433 -12.96 9.54 -9.73
CA SER A 433 -13.58 10.86 -9.88
C SER A 433 -13.13 11.80 -8.77
N THR A 434 -12.77 13.03 -9.15
CA THR A 434 -12.44 14.11 -8.21
C THR A 434 -13.67 14.83 -7.67
N ILE A 435 -14.87 14.41 -8.10
CA ILE A 435 -16.16 14.93 -7.63
C ILE A 435 -16.70 13.97 -6.57
N ASP A 436 -16.76 14.42 -5.31
CA ASP A 436 -17.17 13.60 -4.16
C ASP A 436 -18.53 12.91 -4.37
N GLU A 437 -19.53 13.63 -4.90
CA GLU A 437 -20.86 13.07 -5.13
C GLU A 437 -20.88 11.99 -6.22
N GLU A 438 -20.06 12.13 -7.26
CA GLU A 438 -19.91 11.12 -8.31
C GLU A 438 -19.19 9.89 -7.77
N ASN A 439 -18.11 10.11 -7.02
CA ASN A 439 -17.37 9.01 -6.41
C ASN A 439 -18.27 8.21 -5.44
N SER A 440 -18.97 8.87 -4.52
CA SER A 440 -19.95 8.24 -3.63
C SER A 440 -21.05 7.48 -4.39
N ALA A 441 -21.50 7.99 -5.54
CA ALA A 441 -22.46 7.29 -6.38
C ALA A 441 -21.88 5.97 -6.93
N HIS A 442 -20.63 5.95 -7.39
CA HIS A 442 -19.99 4.73 -7.91
C HIS A 442 -19.78 3.65 -6.85
N TYR A 443 -19.38 4.03 -5.63
CA TYR A 443 -19.34 3.12 -4.49
C TYR A 443 -20.73 2.55 -4.17
N THR A 444 -21.76 3.40 -4.15
CA THR A 444 -23.15 2.97 -3.93
C THR A 444 -23.62 2.01 -5.03
N LEU A 445 -23.25 2.24 -6.30
CA LEU A 445 -23.59 1.34 -7.40
C LEU A 445 -22.89 -0.02 -7.28
N GLY A 446 -21.61 -0.05 -6.93
CA GLY A 446 -20.88 -1.29 -6.65
C GLY A 446 -21.52 -2.08 -5.51
N TRP A 447 -21.86 -1.41 -4.41
CA TRP A 447 -22.61 -1.99 -3.29
C TRP A 447 -23.92 -2.62 -3.74
N LEU A 448 -24.71 -1.91 -4.55
CA LEU A 448 -25.97 -2.42 -5.09
C LEU A 448 -25.78 -3.63 -6.01
N GLY A 449 -24.62 -3.76 -6.67
CA GLY A 449 -24.24 -4.96 -7.43
C GLY A 449 -24.15 -6.20 -6.54
N ILE A 450 -23.35 -6.13 -5.48
CA ILE A 450 -23.18 -7.25 -4.53
C ILE A 450 -24.48 -7.52 -3.77
N ARG A 451 -25.17 -6.46 -3.31
CA ARG A 451 -26.45 -6.57 -2.62
C ARG A 451 -27.54 -7.20 -3.49
N PHE A 452 -27.58 -6.88 -4.79
CA PHE A 452 -28.52 -7.50 -5.73
C PHE A 452 -28.32 -9.01 -5.81
N ILE A 453 -27.05 -9.48 -5.91
CA ILE A 453 -26.75 -10.90 -5.91
C ILE A 453 -27.22 -11.54 -4.60
N ALA A 454 -26.87 -10.94 -3.46
CA ALA A 454 -27.21 -11.45 -2.13
C ALA A 454 -28.72 -11.56 -1.91
N GLU A 455 -29.49 -10.51 -2.21
CA GLU A 455 -30.94 -10.48 -1.99
C GLU A 455 -31.72 -11.41 -2.92
N LYS A 456 -31.23 -11.63 -4.15
CA LYS A 456 -31.95 -12.42 -5.16
C LYS A 456 -31.55 -13.88 -5.19
N TYR A 457 -30.28 -14.18 -4.93
CA TYR A 457 -29.72 -15.51 -5.17
C TYR A 457 -29.09 -16.15 -3.94
N GLY A 458 -28.93 -15.40 -2.84
CA GLY A 458 -28.33 -15.85 -1.59
C GLY A 458 -27.00 -15.15 -1.30
N GLU A 459 -26.75 -14.90 0.00
CA GLU A 459 -25.50 -14.31 0.47
C GLU A 459 -24.29 -15.22 0.16
N ASP A 460 -24.47 -16.53 0.26
CA ASP A 460 -23.49 -17.54 -0.14
C ASP A 460 -23.01 -17.37 -1.58
N LYS A 461 -23.93 -17.10 -2.52
CA LYS A 461 -23.58 -16.88 -3.92
C LYS A 461 -22.91 -15.54 -4.16
N ALA A 462 -23.28 -14.49 -3.42
CA ALA A 462 -22.62 -13.20 -3.51
C ALA A 462 -21.15 -13.31 -3.04
N LEU A 463 -20.90 -13.96 -1.90
CA LEU A 463 -19.54 -14.14 -1.39
C LEU A 463 -18.71 -15.11 -2.25
N ALA A 464 -19.35 -16.14 -2.82
CA ALA A 464 -18.70 -17.01 -3.80
C ALA A 464 -18.28 -16.26 -5.07
N PHE A 465 -19.14 -15.38 -5.59
CA PHE A 465 -18.80 -14.51 -6.71
C PHE A 465 -17.61 -13.60 -6.40
N VAL A 466 -17.61 -12.93 -5.24
CA VAL A 466 -16.48 -12.09 -4.79
C VAL A 466 -15.20 -12.90 -4.73
N ALA A 467 -15.21 -14.07 -4.08
CA ALA A 467 -14.04 -14.93 -3.99
C ALA A 467 -13.49 -15.37 -5.37
N GLU A 468 -14.38 -15.67 -6.33
CA GLU A 468 -13.96 -16.03 -7.69
C GLU A 468 -13.36 -14.86 -8.46
N GLN A 469 -13.85 -13.64 -8.25
CA GLN A 469 -13.29 -12.43 -8.83
C GLN A 469 -11.89 -12.13 -8.31
N TYR A 470 -11.65 -12.27 -7.00
CA TYR A 470 -10.30 -12.16 -6.41
C TYR A 470 -9.35 -13.24 -6.97
N LYS A 471 -9.84 -14.46 -7.16
CA LYS A 471 -9.04 -15.57 -7.70
C LYS A 471 -8.73 -15.43 -9.19
N ASN A 472 -9.68 -14.92 -9.97
CA ASN A 472 -9.54 -14.74 -11.42
C ASN A 472 -10.38 -13.55 -11.90
N PRO A 473 -9.79 -12.35 -12.03
CA PRO A 473 -10.54 -11.13 -12.38
C PRO A 473 -11.07 -11.12 -13.82
N LYS A 474 -10.50 -11.95 -14.71
CA LYS A 474 -10.87 -12.02 -16.13
C LYS A 474 -12.13 -12.87 -16.38
N GLY A 475 -12.65 -13.54 -15.36
CA GLY A 475 -13.73 -14.54 -15.48
C GLY A 475 -15.16 -14.02 -15.35
N MET A 476 -15.39 -12.69 -15.43
CA MET A 476 -16.65 -12.03 -15.05
C MET A 476 -17.92 -12.74 -15.54
N ASP A 477 -18.03 -12.99 -16.85
CA ASP A 477 -19.25 -13.55 -17.45
C ASP A 477 -19.60 -14.94 -16.91
N ALA A 478 -18.61 -15.83 -16.82
CA ALA A 478 -18.78 -17.17 -16.30
C ALA A 478 -19.12 -17.16 -14.80
N GLN A 479 -18.51 -16.24 -14.04
CA GLN A 479 -18.71 -16.10 -12.59
C GLN A 479 -20.10 -15.53 -12.27
N LEU A 480 -20.56 -14.51 -13.01
CA LEU A 480 -21.93 -14.01 -12.92
C LEU A 480 -22.95 -15.08 -13.32
N THR A 481 -22.67 -15.83 -14.39
CA THR A 481 -23.53 -16.95 -14.83
C THR A 481 -23.64 -18.00 -13.74
N LYS A 482 -22.53 -18.33 -13.07
CA LYS A 482 -22.54 -19.29 -11.96
C LYS A 482 -23.33 -18.77 -10.75
N ALA A 483 -23.18 -17.50 -10.39
CA ALA A 483 -23.81 -16.92 -9.22
C ALA A 483 -25.31 -16.65 -9.42
N THR A 484 -25.71 -16.22 -10.62
CA THR A 484 -27.03 -15.63 -10.89
C THR A 484 -27.81 -16.35 -12.00
N GLY A 485 -27.13 -17.15 -12.82
CA GLY A 485 -27.70 -17.72 -14.05
C GLY A 485 -27.69 -16.77 -15.25
N MET A 486 -27.12 -15.56 -15.10
CA MET A 486 -27.08 -14.51 -16.12
C MET A 486 -25.66 -14.27 -16.62
N GLY A 487 -25.51 -14.09 -17.93
CA GLY A 487 -24.29 -13.50 -18.49
C GLY A 487 -24.13 -12.03 -18.06
N THR A 488 -23.01 -11.40 -18.41
CA THR A 488 -22.65 -10.05 -17.97
C THR A 488 -23.70 -9.00 -18.37
N ASP A 489 -24.12 -9.02 -19.64
CA ASP A 489 -25.09 -8.05 -20.18
C ASP A 489 -26.47 -8.23 -19.53
N GLU A 490 -26.94 -9.47 -19.40
CA GLU A 490 -28.22 -9.79 -18.75
C GLU A 490 -28.22 -9.42 -17.26
N PHE A 491 -27.11 -9.67 -16.57
CA PHE A 491 -26.94 -9.27 -15.18
C PHE A 491 -27.00 -7.75 -15.04
N GLN A 492 -26.28 -7.02 -15.90
CA GLN A 492 -26.25 -5.57 -15.87
C GLN A 492 -27.64 -4.97 -16.10
N ASP A 493 -28.41 -5.48 -17.06
CA ASP A 493 -29.79 -5.02 -17.29
C ASP A 493 -30.69 -5.28 -16.08
N ALA A 494 -30.62 -6.48 -15.50
CA ALA A 494 -31.41 -6.85 -14.32
C ALA A 494 -31.02 -6.04 -13.07
N TRP A 495 -29.72 -5.79 -12.89
CA TRP A 495 -29.18 -4.94 -11.83
C TRP A 495 -29.60 -3.48 -12.02
N ALA A 496 -29.56 -2.95 -13.25
CA ALA A 496 -29.99 -1.59 -13.53
C ALA A 496 -31.47 -1.38 -13.19
N ASP A 497 -32.33 -2.35 -13.49
CA ASP A 497 -33.73 -2.33 -13.07
C ASP A 497 -33.92 -2.42 -11.55
N TYR A 498 -33.03 -3.15 -10.86
CA TYR A 498 -32.98 -3.16 -9.41
C TYR A 498 -32.60 -1.78 -8.85
N VAL A 499 -31.55 -1.14 -9.38
CA VAL A 499 -31.11 0.20 -8.98
C VAL A 499 -32.21 1.23 -9.19
N ARG A 500 -32.86 1.23 -10.36
CA ARG A 500 -33.98 2.15 -10.67
C ARG A 500 -35.09 2.08 -9.62
N LYS A 501 -35.39 0.91 -9.08
CA LYS A 501 -36.38 0.75 -7.99
C LYS A 501 -35.90 1.37 -6.67
N GLN A 502 -34.61 1.32 -6.39
CA GLN A 502 -34.04 1.93 -5.17
C GLN A 502 -34.05 3.47 -5.22
N ILE A 503 -33.91 4.06 -6.42
CA ILE A 503 -33.79 5.52 -6.60
C ILE A 503 -35.07 6.18 -7.14
N SER A 504 -36.12 5.41 -7.42
CA SER A 504 -37.44 5.94 -7.83
C SER A 504 -38.12 6.77 -6.75
#